data_AF-Q5KKF4-F1
#
_entry.id   AF-Q5KKF4-F1
#
_cell.length_a   1.000
_cell.length_b   1.000
_cell.length_c   1.000
_cell.angle_alpha   90.00
_cell.angle_beta   90.00
_cell.angle_gamma   90.00
#
_symmetry.space_group_name_H-M   'P 1'
#
loop_
_entity.id
_entity.type
_entity.pdbx_description
1 polymer ?
#
loop_
_entity_poly.entity_id
_entity_poly.type
_entity_poly.pdbx_seq_one_letter_code
_entity_poly.pdbx_strand_id
1 'polypeptide(L)'
;MAQTTDGQTPSPNSAKSTLEQRRARREQFRNFYGLKSDAAAKIEGVNDSKLVDIDSPTFKPAAYYEDLIAKSTLSGLMRTTASLSSDIGRLQGTRHSLVYNHHHQLFAAGDTISQLNARTPQLLSVVTNLQQSFSSISQLVDSINIPRIEEQIVVDPEEATTISRRKTQRQLERLRLMVQANESSDRINEFYKIHYEALHSLATEDDLAKKHLEDCEAAIQLTSRIVPA
;
A
#
# COMPACT_ATOMS: atom_id res chain seq x y z
N MET A 1 39.27 -8.24 -26.78
CA MET A 1 38.77 -8.26 -25.38
C MET A 1 38.48 -6.82 -24.98
N ALA A 2 37.22 -6.40 -25.01
CA ALA A 2 36.70 -5.28 -24.23
C ALA A 2 35.17 -5.35 -24.32
N GLN A 3 34.56 -5.64 -23.18
CA GLN A 3 33.13 -5.89 -23.01
C GLN A 3 32.36 -4.58 -22.85
N THR A 4 31.11 -4.63 -23.31
CA THR A 4 30.00 -3.71 -23.13
C THR A 4 29.57 -3.58 -21.67
N THR A 5 29.23 -2.37 -21.22
CA THR A 5 28.34 -2.16 -20.06
C THR A 5 27.28 -1.12 -20.37
N ASP A 6 26.03 -1.59 -20.41
CA ASP A 6 24.80 -0.82 -20.59
C ASP A 6 24.53 0.13 -19.43
N GLY A 7 24.23 1.39 -19.76
CA GLY A 7 23.70 2.39 -18.83
C GLY A 7 22.17 2.36 -18.81
N GLN A 8 21.63 1.99 -17.66
CA GLN A 8 20.21 1.95 -17.29
C GLN A 8 19.43 3.21 -17.71
N THR A 9 18.29 2.99 -18.36
CA THR A 9 17.32 3.97 -18.86
C THR A 9 16.55 4.70 -17.74
N PRO A 10 16.26 6.01 -17.88
CA PRO A 10 15.29 6.69 -17.02
C PRO A 10 13.84 6.44 -17.50
N SER A 11 12.96 6.24 -16.53
CA SER A 11 11.51 6.00 -16.61
C SER A 11 10.73 6.82 -17.67
N PRO A 12 9.78 6.22 -18.43
CA PRO A 12 9.17 6.83 -19.62
C PRO A 12 7.95 7.75 -19.38
N ASN A 13 7.57 8.05 -18.14
CA ASN A 13 6.28 8.71 -17.85
C ASN A 13 6.24 10.25 -17.98
N SER A 14 7.28 10.91 -18.54
CA SER A 14 7.24 12.36 -18.84
C SER A 14 7.04 12.72 -20.31
N ALA A 15 6.93 11.71 -21.19
CA ALA A 15 7.04 11.88 -22.64
C ALA A 15 5.78 12.37 -23.38
N LYS A 16 4.86 13.10 -22.73
CA LYS A 16 3.67 13.68 -23.41
C LYS A 16 3.50 15.20 -23.23
N SER A 17 4.49 15.94 -22.76
CA SER A 17 4.44 17.40 -22.88
C SER A 17 4.83 17.81 -24.30
N THR A 18 3.94 18.48 -25.03
CA THR A 18 4.18 19.03 -26.37
C THR A 18 5.48 19.85 -26.38
N LEU A 19 6.23 19.85 -27.48
CA LEU A 19 7.48 20.62 -27.60
C LEU A 19 7.28 22.09 -27.21
N GLU A 20 6.11 22.66 -27.48
CA GLU A 20 5.71 24.00 -27.06
C GLU A 20 5.55 24.15 -25.55
N GLN A 21 4.95 23.16 -24.85
CA GLN A 21 4.85 23.18 -23.38
C GLN A 21 6.22 23.10 -22.71
N ARG A 22 7.18 22.37 -23.31
CA ARG A 22 8.57 22.35 -22.82
C ARG A 22 9.25 23.70 -23.01
N ARG A 23 9.02 24.37 -24.15
CA ARG A 23 9.55 25.72 -24.41
C ARG A 23 8.94 26.75 -23.47
N ALA A 24 7.62 26.77 -23.31
CA ALA A 24 6.92 27.68 -22.40
C ALA A 24 7.36 27.49 -20.95
N ARG A 25 7.51 26.25 -20.48
CA ARG A 25 8.00 25.96 -19.13
C ARG A 25 9.46 26.42 -18.94
N ARG A 26 10.31 26.23 -19.94
CA ARG A 26 11.70 26.71 -19.91
C ARG A 26 11.76 28.24 -19.88
N GLU A 27 10.88 28.92 -20.60
CA GLU A 27 10.76 30.39 -20.57
C GLU A 27 10.25 30.91 -19.24
N GLN A 28 9.28 30.23 -18.62
CA GLN A 28 8.80 30.56 -17.26
C GLN A 28 9.93 30.46 -16.23
N PHE A 29 10.73 29.39 -16.25
CA PHE A 29 11.89 29.29 -15.37
C PHE A 29 12.94 30.34 -15.69
N ARG A 30 13.17 30.64 -16.98
CA ARG A 30 14.10 31.70 -17.38
C ARG A 30 13.69 33.07 -16.83
N ASN A 31 12.39 33.38 -16.85
CA ASN A 31 11.84 34.61 -16.29
C ASN A 31 11.90 34.63 -14.76
N PHE A 32 11.62 33.49 -14.12
CA PHE A 32 11.64 33.36 -12.65
C PHE A 32 13.05 33.55 -12.07
N TYR A 33 14.08 33.05 -12.76
CA TYR A 33 15.48 33.19 -12.35
C TYR A 33 16.20 34.38 -13.00
N GLY A 34 15.48 35.28 -13.71
CA GLY A 34 16.08 36.48 -14.31
C GLY A 34 17.13 36.19 -15.40
N LEU A 35 17.16 34.99 -15.98
CA LEU A 35 18.14 34.52 -16.98
C LEU A 35 17.89 35.11 -18.38
N LYS A 36 17.55 36.41 -18.46
CA LYS A 36 17.30 37.11 -19.71
C LYS A 36 18.64 37.38 -20.41
N SER A 37 18.97 36.48 -21.34
CA SER A 37 19.90 36.68 -22.48
C SER A 37 21.39 36.94 -22.22
N ASP A 38 22.11 35.99 -21.61
CA ASP A 38 23.59 35.90 -21.78
C ASP A 38 24.02 35.57 -23.23
N ALA A 39 23.14 34.93 -24.01
CA ALA A 39 23.43 34.59 -25.41
C ALA A 39 23.41 35.80 -26.36
N ALA A 40 22.74 36.90 -25.99
CA ALA A 40 22.77 38.16 -26.76
C ALA A 40 23.93 39.09 -26.32
N ALA A 41 24.49 38.86 -25.13
CA ALA A 41 25.56 39.69 -24.58
C ALA A 41 26.95 39.42 -25.19
N LYS A 42 27.09 38.42 -26.08
CA LYS A 42 28.38 38.01 -26.67
C LYS A 42 28.74 38.73 -27.98
N ILE A 43 27.86 39.57 -28.53
CA ILE A 43 28.11 40.28 -29.81
C ILE A 43 28.43 41.76 -29.60
N GLU A 44 28.11 42.36 -28.46
CA GLU A 44 28.52 43.73 -28.17
C GLU A 44 29.82 43.74 -27.38
N GLY A 45 30.79 44.51 -27.88
CA GLY A 45 32.10 44.71 -27.30
C GLY A 45 32.06 45.05 -25.82
N VAL A 46 33.22 45.01 -25.18
CA VAL A 46 33.43 45.37 -23.77
C VAL A 46 32.94 46.80 -23.54
N ASN A 47 31.65 46.97 -23.30
CA ASN A 47 31.04 48.24 -22.93
C ASN A 47 31.55 48.51 -21.51
N ASP A 48 32.31 49.59 -21.30
CA ASP A 48 32.82 49.99 -19.98
C ASP A 48 31.71 50.04 -18.90
N SER A 49 30.46 50.25 -19.31
CA SER A 49 29.27 50.16 -18.45
C SER A 49 29.13 48.81 -17.73
N LYS A 50 29.55 47.69 -18.34
CA LYS A 50 29.53 46.35 -17.71
C LYS A 50 30.64 46.14 -16.68
N LEU A 51 31.67 46.99 -16.67
CA LEU A 51 32.74 46.96 -15.66
C LEU A 51 32.35 47.71 -14.38
N VAL A 52 31.40 48.66 -14.51
CA VAL A 52 30.87 49.50 -13.43
C VAL A 52 29.55 48.92 -12.87
N ASP A 53 28.91 47.98 -13.56
CA ASP A 53 27.69 47.32 -13.08
C ASP A 53 27.99 46.27 -11.98
N ILE A 54 27.39 46.45 -10.79
CA ILE A 54 27.59 45.58 -9.61
C ILE A 54 27.12 44.15 -9.87
N ASP A 55 26.08 43.97 -10.70
CA ASP A 55 25.49 42.66 -10.98
C ASP A 55 26.20 41.91 -12.11
N SER A 56 27.19 42.55 -12.75
CA SER A 56 27.92 41.98 -13.89
C SER A 56 29.03 41.02 -13.44
N PRO A 57 29.22 39.87 -14.11
CA PRO A 57 30.29 38.93 -13.79
C PRO A 57 31.70 39.49 -14.05
N THR A 58 31.82 40.59 -14.81
CA THR A 58 33.09 41.28 -15.08
C THR A 58 33.28 42.55 -14.23
N PHE A 59 32.53 42.69 -13.14
CA PHE A 59 32.58 43.86 -12.27
C PHE A 59 34.00 44.15 -11.76
N LYS A 60 34.43 45.41 -11.89
CA LYS A 60 35.71 45.92 -11.36
C LYS A 60 35.42 46.92 -10.24
N PRO A 61 35.61 46.53 -8.95
CA PRO A 61 35.29 47.39 -7.81
C PRO A 61 36.00 48.75 -7.82
N ALA A 62 37.27 48.77 -8.24
CA ALA A 62 38.06 49.99 -8.29
C ALA A 62 37.50 51.00 -9.32
N ALA A 63 37.15 50.53 -10.53
CA ALA A 63 36.58 51.39 -11.57
C ALA A 63 35.20 51.93 -11.17
N TYR A 64 34.38 51.09 -10.51
CA TYR A 64 33.08 51.50 -9.97
C TYR A 64 33.22 52.57 -8.88
N TYR A 65 34.16 52.39 -7.96
CA TYR A 65 34.39 53.33 -6.87
C TYR A 65 34.89 54.69 -7.35
N GLU A 66 35.84 54.71 -8.28
CA GLU A 66 36.34 55.94 -8.90
C GLU A 66 35.21 56.68 -9.65
N ASP A 67 34.40 55.95 -10.41
CA ASP A 67 33.24 56.53 -11.12
C ASP A 67 32.18 57.08 -10.14
N LEU A 68 31.93 56.35 -9.05
CA LEU A 68 30.95 56.72 -8.03
C LEU A 68 31.38 57.98 -7.28
N ILE A 69 32.65 58.12 -6.90
CA ILE A 69 33.16 59.32 -6.23
C ILE A 69 33.20 60.52 -7.18
N ALA A 70 33.55 60.31 -8.44
CA ALA A 70 33.59 61.38 -9.43
C ALA A 70 32.20 61.97 -9.73
N LYS A 71 31.14 61.15 -9.67
CA LYS A 71 29.78 61.55 -10.06
C LYS A 71 28.84 61.86 -8.89
N SER A 72 29.05 61.25 -7.72
CA SER A 72 28.12 61.35 -6.60
C SER A 72 28.48 62.46 -5.60
N THR A 73 27.47 63.04 -4.96
CA THR A 73 27.66 63.95 -3.83
C THR A 73 27.86 63.16 -2.55
N LEU A 74 28.48 63.75 -1.53
CA LEU A 74 28.73 63.09 -0.24
C LEU A 74 27.45 62.50 0.41
N SER A 75 26.32 63.21 0.30
CA SER A 75 25.03 62.69 0.79
C SER A 75 24.56 61.46 0.00
N GLY A 76 24.80 61.45 -1.32
CA GLY A 76 24.58 60.29 -2.17
C GLY A 76 25.44 59.11 -1.73
N LEU A 77 26.73 59.34 -1.51
CA LEU A 77 27.69 58.31 -1.10
C LEU A 77 27.36 57.70 0.28
N MET A 78 26.86 58.50 1.22
CA MET A 78 26.40 58.00 2.53
C MET A 78 25.16 57.13 2.39
N ARG A 79 24.20 57.50 1.52
CA ARG A 79 23.00 56.71 1.25
C ARG A 79 23.35 55.39 0.55
N THR A 80 24.24 55.40 -0.43
CA THR A 80 24.68 54.18 -1.11
C THR A 80 25.43 53.26 -0.15
N THR A 81 26.27 53.80 0.73
CA THR A 81 26.97 53.00 1.77
C THR A 81 25.99 52.36 2.74
N ALA A 82 24.96 53.10 3.19
CA ALA A 82 23.92 52.57 4.06
C ALA A 82 23.10 51.46 3.38
N SER A 83 22.73 51.64 2.10
CA SER A 83 22.04 50.61 1.31
C SER A 83 22.91 49.37 1.17
N LEU A 84 24.17 49.54 0.75
CA LEU A 84 25.09 48.42 0.55
C LEU A 84 25.33 47.65 1.84
N SER A 85 25.45 48.34 2.99
CA SER A 85 25.57 47.68 4.30
C SER A 85 24.33 46.83 4.63
N SER A 86 23.13 47.35 4.32
CA SER A 86 21.89 46.59 4.47
C SER A 86 21.86 45.36 3.54
N ASP A 87 22.24 45.54 2.29
CA ASP A 87 22.26 44.47 1.28
C ASP A 87 23.27 43.38 1.62
N ILE A 88 24.46 43.73 2.10
CA ILE A 88 25.45 42.78 2.63
C ILE A 88 24.85 41.97 3.79
N GLY A 89 24.18 42.63 4.73
CA GLY A 89 23.50 41.97 5.85
C GLY A 89 22.41 41.00 5.40
N ARG A 90 21.56 41.42 4.44
CA ARG A 90 20.50 40.58 3.85
C ARG A 90 21.07 39.39 3.09
N LEU A 91 22.11 39.60 2.29
CA LEU A 91 22.77 38.54 1.53
C LEU A 91 23.43 37.52 2.46
N GLN A 92 24.06 37.99 3.54
CA GLN A 92 24.60 37.14 4.59
C GLN A 92 23.51 36.33 5.30
N GLY A 93 22.38 36.95 5.65
CA GLY A 93 21.23 36.25 6.21
C GLY A 93 20.66 35.19 5.27
N THR A 94 20.54 35.51 3.98
CA THR A 94 20.04 34.59 2.95
C THR A 94 20.99 33.40 2.76
N ARG A 95 22.30 33.65 2.67
CA ARG A 95 23.33 32.61 2.61
C ARG A 95 23.29 31.72 3.84
N HIS A 96 23.17 32.29 5.04
CA HIS A 96 23.07 31.51 6.27
C HIS A 96 21.80 30.65 6.28
N SER A 97 20.65 31.19 5.88
CA SER A 97 19.41 30.41 5.73
C SER A 97 19.58 29.27 4.71
N LEU A 98 20.26 29.49 3.59
CA LEU A 98 20.47 28.43 2.61
C LEU A 98 21.43 27.34 3.12
N VAL A 99 22.61 27.74 3.58
CA VAL A 99 23.69 26.82 3.99
C VAL A 99 23.37 26.10 5.28
N TYR A 100 22.73 26.78 6.23
CA TYR A 100 22.40 26.17 7.50
C TYR A 100 20.96 25.67 7.48
N ASN A 101 19.97 26.54 7.32
CA ASN A 101 18.56 26.14 7.47
C ASN A 101 18.12 25.09 6.43
N HIS A 102 18.34 25.35 5.14
CA HIS A 102 17.88 24.42 4.11
C HIS A 102 18.78 23.18 3.99
N HIS A 103 20.09 23.33 4.15
CA HIS A 103 21.02 22.21 4.00
C HIS A 103 20.90 21.18 5.13
N HIS A 104 20.69 21.61 6.38
CA HIS A 104 20.45 20.64 7.47
C HIS A 104 19.10 19.92 7.31
N GLN A 105 18.08 20.60 6.77
CA GLN A 105 16.80 19.95 6.45
C GLN A 105 16.96 18.90 5.35
N LEU A 106 17.72 19.19 4.29
CA LEU A 106 18.03 18.22 3.25
C LEU A 106 18.79 17.02 3.79
N PHE A 107 19.76 17.25 4.69
CA PHE A 107 20.50 16.19 5.34
C PHE A 107 19.58 15.31 6.22
N ALA A 108 18.75 15.93 7.06
CA ALA A 108 17.79 15.22 7.91
C ALA A 108 16.73 14.44 7.10
N ALA A 109 16.28 15.00 5.97
CA ALA A 109 15.42 14.29 5.03
C ALA A 109 16.14 13.08 4.41
N GLY A 110 17.42 13.25 4.06
CA GLY A 110 18.30 12.17 3.60
C GLY A 110 18.42 11.04 4.62
N ASP A 111 18.64 11.37 5.89
CA ASP A 111 18.68 10.38 6.98
C ASP A 111 17.35 9.64 7.15
N THR A 112 16.23 10.36 7.05
CA THR A 112 14.89 9.76 7.12
C THR A 112 14.64 8.81 5.95
N ILE A 113 15.02 9.21 4.72
CA ILE A 113 14.91 8.37 3.52
C ILE A 113 15.80 7.13 3.65
N SER A 114 17.01 7.28 4.19
CA SER A 114 17.92 6.17 4.44
C SER A 114 17.32 5.17 5.44
N GLN A 115 16.79 5.66 6.56
CA GLN A 115 16.09 4.82 7.54
C GLN A 115 14.85 4.15 6.96
N LEU A 116 14.08 4.84 6.13
CA LEU A 116 12.93 4.28 5.44
C LEU A 116 13.37 3.18 4.47
N ASN A 117 14.40 3.42 3.66
CA ASN A 117 14.96 2.44 2.74
C ASN A 117 15.50 1.20 3.47
N ALA A 118 16.07 1.35 4.66
CA ALA A 118 16.51 0.22 5.47
C ALA A 118 15.32 -0.61 6.02
N ARG A 119 14.20 0.03 6.35
CA ARG A 119 13.00 -0.63 6.90
C ARG A 119 12.05 -1.19 5.82
N THR A 120 12.04 -0.63 4.62
CA THR A 120 11.16 -1.03 3.52
C THR A 120 11.29 -2.52 3.15
N PRO A 121 12.48 -3.13 3.04
CA PRO A 121 12.62 -4.56 2.75
C PRO A 121 11.95 -5.44 3.82
N GLN A 122 12.04 -5.06 5.09
CA GLN A 122 11.39 -5.78 6.18
C GLN A 122 9.86 -5.67 6.08
N LEU A 123 9.34 -4.46 5.79
CA LEU A 123 7.90 -4.27 5.57
C LEU A 123 7.39 -5.05 4.35
N LEU A 124 8.14 -5.07 3.24
CA LEU A 124 7.79 -5.86 2.06
C LEU A 124 7.77 -7.36 2.38
N SER A 125 8.73 -7.84 3.17
CA SER A 125 8.75 -9.23 3.64
C SER A 125 7.53 -9.58 4.49
N VAL A 126 7.14 -8.72 5.43
CA VAL A 126 5.94 -8.90 6.25
C VAL A 126 4.68 -8.93 5.39
N VAL A 127 4.53 -8.00 4.44
CA VAL A 127 3.38 -7.97 3.51
C VAL A 127 3.32 -9.22 2.65
N THR A 128 4.46 -9.71 2.16
CA THR A 128 4.55 -10.94 1.37
C THR A 128 4.12 -12.15 2.21
N ASN A 129 4.59 -12.23 3.46
CA ASN A 129 4.18 -13.29 4.39
C ASN A 129 2.67 -13.26 4.67
N LEU A 130 2.12 -12.05 4.85
CA LEU A 130 0.68 -11.85 5.08
C LEU A 130 -0.14 -12.26 3.86
N GLN A 131 0.32 -11.93 2.64
CA GLN A 131 -0.28 -12.39 1.39
C GLN A 131 -0.26 -13.92 1.26
N GLN A 132 0.86 -14.55 1.62
CA GLN A 132 0.97 -16.01 1.62
C GLN A 132 0.03 -16.65 2.64
N SER A 133 -0.05 -16.10 3.85
CA SER A 133 -0.99 -16.54 4.90
C SER A 133 -2.44 -16.42 4.44
N PHE A 134 -2.82 -15.31 3.81
CA PHE A 134 -4.16 -15.14 3.25
C PHE A 134 -4.45 -16.13 2.11
N SER A 135 -3.47 -16.43 1.27
CA SER A 135 -3.62 -17.42 0.21
C SER A 135 -3.85 -18.82 0.79
N SER A 136 -3.10 -19.19 1.84
CA SER A 136 -3.30 -20.44 2.56
C SER A 136 -4.66 -20.52 3.24
N ILE A 137 -5.13 -19.41 3.85
CA ILE A 137 -6.47 -19.34 4.42
C ILE A 137 -7.53 -19.49 3.33
N SER A 138 -7.38 -18.83 2.18
CA SER A 138 -8.31 -18.98 1.06
C SER A 138 -8.38 -20.42 0.56
N GLN A 139 -7.23 -21.07 0.37
CA GLN A 139 -7.16 -22.49 -0.01
C GLN A 139 -7.83 -23.39 1.03
N LEU A 140 -7.63 -23.10 2.32
CA LEU A 140 -8.28 -23.85 3.39
C LEU A 140 -9.80 -23.61 3.39
N VAL A 141 -10.25 -22.37 3.21
CA VAL A 141 -11.67 -22.03 3.09
C VAL A 141 -12.29 -22.74 1.90
N ASP A 142 -11.62 -22.78 0.75
CA ASP A 142 -12.08 -23.52 -0.44
C ASP A 142 -12.15 -25.02 -0.16
N SER A 143 -11.21 -25.57 0.61
CA SER A 143 -11.24 -26.99 1.01
C SER A 143 -12.33 -27.32 2.03
N ILE A 144 -12.69 -26.37 2.90
CA ILE A 144 -13.77 -26.51 3.89
C ILE A 144 -15.12 -26.25 3.23
N ASN A 145 -15.16 -25.45 2.17
CA ASN A 145 -16.33 -25.26 1.34
C ASN A 145 -16.55 -26.52 0.50
N ILE A 146 -16.97 -27.59 1.18
CA ILE A 146 -17.59 -28.77 0.57
C ILE A 146 -18.66 -28.20 -0.34
N PRO A 147 -18.63 -28.46 -1.66
CA PRO A 147 -19.69 -28.02 -2.53
C PRO A 147 -20.98 -28.57 -1.93
N ARG A 148 -21.80 -27.65 -1.40
CA ARG A 148 -23.18 -27.93 -1.13
C ARG A 148 -23.72 -28.23 -2.51
N ILE A 149 -23.75 -29.52 -2.87
CA ILE A 149 -24.37 -30.01 -4.08
C ILE A 149 -25.82 -29.57 -3.92
N GLU A 150 -26.12 -28.38 -4.45
CA GLU A 150 -27.48 -27.92 -4.61
C GLU A 150 -28.13 -28.95 -5.52
N GLU A 151 -29.12 -29.59 -4.92
CA GLU A 151 -29.97 -30.65 -5.42
C GLU A 151 -30.52 -30.30 -6.82
N GLN A 152 -29.80 -30.68 -7.86
CA GLN A 152 -30.36 -30.92 -9.18
C GLN A 152 -29.75 -32.20 -9.73
N ILE A 153 -30.13 -33.32 -9.13
CA ILE A 153 -29.99 -34.62 -9.78
C ILE A 153 -31.38 -34.97 -10.33
N VAL A 154 -31.48 -35.03 -11.66
CA VAL A 154 -32.53 -35.77 -12.35
C VAL A 154 -32.22 -37.24 -12.06
N VAL A 155 -32.97 -37.86 -11.15
CA VAL A 155 -32.71 -39.24 -10.67
C VAL A 155 -33.82 -40.17 -11.15
N ASP A 156 -33.41 -41.22 -11.87
CA ASP A 156 -34.19 -42.41 -12.20
C ASP A 156 -34.77 -43.06 -10.92
N PRO A 157 -36.00 -43.59 -10.87
CA PRO A 157 -36.70 -43.90 -9.62
C PRO A 157 -36.02 -44.97 -8.74
N GLU A 158 -35.15 -45.81 -9.31
CA GLU A 158 -34.35 -46.78 -8.53
C GLU A 158 -33.20 -46.12 -7.76
N GLU A 159 -32.50 -45.13 -8.34
CA GLU A 159 -31.41 -44.42 -7.64
C GLU A 159 -31.94 -43.50 -6.53
N ALA A 160 -33.17 -42.99 -6.65
CA ALA A 160 -33.79 -42.13 -5.65
C ALA A 160 -33.96 -42.84 -4.29
N THR A 161 -34.25 -44.14 -4.32
CA THR A 161 -34.33 -44.98 -3.11
C THR A 161 -32.95 -45.14 -2.45
N THR A 162 -31.90 -45.34 -3.24
CA THR A 162 -30.54 -45.52 -2.72
C THR A 162 -29.95 -44.23 -2.13
N ILE A 163 -30.26 -43.07 -2.74
CA ILE A 163 -29.82 -41.76 -2.23
C ILE A 163 -30.55 -41.43 -0.93
N SER A 164 -31.86 -41.68 -0.86
CA SER A 164 -32.66 -41.49 0.35
C SER A 164 -32.16 -42.40 1.48
N ARG A 165 -31.83 -43.66 1.19
CA ARG A 165 -31.23 -44.60 2.14
C ARG A 165 -29.86 -44.16 2.66
N ARG A 166 -29.00 -43.64 1.78
CA ARG A 166 -27.70 -43.07 2.20
C ARG A 166 -27.87 -41.84 3.09
N LYS A 167 -28.90 -41.03 2.84
CA LYS A 167 -29.21 -39.84 3.66
C LYS A 167 -29.68 -40.24 5.06
N THR A 168 -30.57 -41.22 5.17
CA THR A 168 -31.04 -41.73 6.47
C THR A 168 -29.94 -42.44 7.25
N GLN A 169 -29.06 -43.20 6.58
CA GLN A 169 -27.87 -43.80 7.21
C GLN A 169 -26.90 -42.74 7.78
N ARG A 170 -26.67 -41.63 7.06
CA ARG A 170 -25.85 -40.52 7.58
C ARG A 170 -26.49 -39.85 8.80
N GLN A 171 -27.82 -39.75 8.81
CA GLN A 171 -28.57 -39.21 9.95
C GLN A 171 -28.48 -40.13 11.17
N LEU A 172 -28.52 -41.46 10.97
CA LEU A 172 -28.30 -42.46 12.02
C LEU A 172 -26.88 -42.34 12.62
N GLU A 173 -25.85 -42.27 11.77
CA GLU A 173 -24.47 -42.10 12.23
C GLU A 173 -24.26 -40.76 12.96
N ARG A 174 -24.90 -39.69 12.48
CA ARG A 174 -24.91 -38.41 13.20
C ARG A 174 -25.54 -38.54 14.58
N LEU A 175 -26.69 -39.21 14.69
CA LEU A 175 -27.36 -39.43 15.97
C LEU A 175 -26.48 -40.24 16.92
N ARG A 176 -25.82 -41.29 16.42
CA ARG A 176 -24.85 -42.09 17.17
C ARG A 176 -23.69 -41.24 17.70
N LEU A 177 -23.12 -40.38 16.86
CA LEU A 177 -22.04 -39.47 17.25
C LEU A 177 -22.50 -38.44 18.27
N MET A 178 -23.73 -37.91 18.17
CA MET A 178 -24.30 -36.99 19.16
C MET A 178 -24.49 -37.64 20.54
N VAL A 179 -24.93 -38.90 20.57
CA VAL A 179 -25.03 -39.70 21.79
C VAL A 179 -23.64 -39.99 22.37
N GLN A 180 -22.67 -40.35 21.53
CA GLN A 180 -21.28 -40.61 21.95
C GLN A 180 -20.58 -39.34 22.46
N ALA A 181 -20.88 -38.18 21.87
CA ALA A 181 -20.32 -36.88 22.26
C ALA A 181 -21.01 -36.27 23.51
N ASN A 182 -22.02 -36.95 24.08
CA ASN A 182 -22.80 -36.50 25.23
C ASN A 182 -23.35 -35.07 25.07
N GLU A 183 -23.92 -34.78 23.89
CA GLU A 183 -24.55 -33.49 23.62
C GLU A 183 -25.80 -33.25 24.50
N SER A 184 -26.28 -32.00 24.54
CA SER A 184 -27.50 -31.63 25.28
C SER A 184 -28.68 -32.53 24.90
N SER A 185 -29.34 -33.12 25.91
CA SER A 185 -30.45 -34.07 25.74
C SER A 185 -31.60 -33.49 24.91
N ASP A 186 -31.87 -32.19 25.02
CA ASP A 186 -32.92 -31.51 24.23
C ASP A 186 -32.63 -31.52 22.73
N ARG A 187 -31.35 -31.32 22.34
CA ARG A 187 -30.93 -31.35 20.93
C ARG A 187 -31.00 -32.75 20.33
N ILE A 188 -30.64 -33.76 21.13
CA ILE A 188 -30.72 -35.17 20.71
C ILE A 188 -32.20 -35.55 20.51
N ASN A 189 -33.09 -35.16 21.44
CA ASN A 189 -34.52 -35.43 21.35
C ASN A 189 -35.20 -34.70 20.20
N GLU A 190 -34.84 -33.44 19.94
CA GLU A 190 -35.36 -32.68 18.81
C GLU A 190 -34.92 -33.30 17.48
N PHE A 191 -33.64 -33.67 17.37
CA PHE A 191 -33.10 -34.32 16.18
C PHE A 191 -33.74 -35.70 15.92
N TYR A 192 -33.96 -36.50 16.97
CA TYR A 192 -34.65 -37.79 16.88
C TYR A 192 -36.11 -37.61 16.43
N LYS A 193 -36.84 -36.64 16.98
CA LYS A 193 -38.23 -36.36 16.59
C LYS A 193 -38.35 -35.94 15.12
N ILE A 194 -37.44 -35.08 14.65
CA ILE A 194 -37.45 -34.60 13.26
C ILE A 194 -37.18 -35.74 12.26
N HIS A 195 -36.39 -36.74 12.65
CA HIS A 195 -35.98 -37.84 11.78
C HIS A 195 -36.60 -39.20 12.13
N TYR A 196 -37.62 -39.22 12.99
CA TYR A 196 -38.22 -40.45 13.53
C TYR A 196 -38.74 -41.38 12.43
N GLU A 197 -39.57 -40.85 11.52
CA GLU A 197 -40.21 -41.64 10.46
C GLU A 197 -39.18 -42.27 9.50
N ALA A 198 -38.15 -41.50 9.14
CA ALA A 198 -37.11 -41.91 8.20
C ALA A 198 -36.10 -42.90 8.79
N LEU A 199 -35.87 -42.84 10.11
CA LEU A 199 -35.04 -43.80 10.82
C LEU A 199 -35.80 -45.11 11.08
N HIS A 200 -37.10 -45.03 11.34
CA HIS A 200 -37.93 -46.22 11.55
C HIS A 200 -38.18 -46.99 10.25
N SER A 201 -38.34 -46.31 9.11
CA SER A 201 -38.41 -46.97 7.80
C SER A 201 -37.11 -47.69 7.42
N LEU A 202 -35.95 -47.15 7.83
CA LEU A 202 -34.65 -47.81 7.63
C LEU A 202 -34.50 -49.03 8.57
N ALA A 203 -35.02 -48.93 9.79
CA ALA A 203 -34.98 -50.02 10.78
C ALA A 203 -35.90 -51.21 10.42
N THR A 204 -36.92 -51.00 9.58
CA THR A 204 -37.73 -52.11 9.04
C THR A 204 -37.03 -52.87 7.91
N GLU A 205 -36.04 -52.25 7.26
CA GLU A 205 -35.32 -52.81 6.12
C GLU A 205 -33.96 -53.43 6.50
N ASP A 206 -33.27 -52.89 7.51
CA ASP A 206 -31.93 -53.32 7.93
C ASP A 206 -31.90 -53.73 9.42
N ASP A 207 -31.68 -55.01 9.71
CA ASP A 207 -31.55 -55.55 11.07
C ASP A 207 -30.39 -54.91 11.87
N LEU A 208 -29.33 -54.47 11.19
CA LEU A 208 -28.19 -53.80 11.82
C LEU A 208 -28.51 -52.35 12.19
N ALA A 209 -29.26 -51.65 11.34
CA ALA A 209 -29.74 -50.29 11.63
C ALA A 209 -30.74 -50.28 12.78
N LYS A 210 -31.59 -51.33 12.87
CA LYS A 210 -32.50 -51.53 13.99
C LYS A 210 -31.78 -51.65 15.33
N LYS A 211 -30.71 -52.46 15.41
CA LYS A 211 -29.89 -52.58 16.62
C LYS A 211 -29.26 -51.24 17.03
N HIS A 212 -28.70 -50.50 16.09
CA HIS A 212 -28.13 -49.18 16.39
C HIS A 212 -29.17 -48.16 16.82
N LEU A 213 -30.40 -48.24 16.31
CA LEU A 213 -31.50 -47.39 16.74
C LEU A 213 -31.97 -47.76 18.15
N GLU A 214 -32.09 -49.05 18.47
CA GLU A 214 -32.41 -49.55 19.82
C GLU A 214 -31.32 -49.16 20.83
N ASP A 215 -30.03 -49.24 20.46
CA ASP A 215 -28.91 -48.80 21.30
C ASP A 215 -28.97 -47.29 21.57
N CYS A 216 -29.31 -46.49 20.55
CA CYS A 216 -29.47 -45.04 20.69
C CYS A 216 -30.69 -44.69 21.53
N GLU A 217 -31.81 -45.39 21.36
CA GLU A 217 -33.01 -45.20 22.16
C GLU A 217 -32.76 -45.54 23.64
N ALA A 218 -32.05 -46.64 23.92
CA ALA A 218 -31.63 -47.00 25.27
C ALA A 218 -30.72 -45.92 25.89
N ALA A 219 -29.80 -45.33 25.12
CA ALA A 219 -28.94 -44.25 25.58
C ALA A 219 -29.69 -42.93 25.83
N ILE A 220 -30.70 -42.60 25.00
CA ILE A 220 -31.59 -41.45 25.21
C ILE A 220 -32.45 -41.65 26.47
N GLN A 221 -32.93 -42.86 26.72
CA GLN A 221 -33.68 -43.19 27.94
C GLN A 221 -32.81 -43.15 29.21
N LEU A 222 -31.53 -43.55 29.11
CA LEU A 222 -30.58 -43.45 30.21
C LEU A 222 -30.20 -41.99 30.51
N THR A 223 -29.96 -41.18 29.48
CA THR A 223 -29.61 -39.75 29.66
C THR A 223 -30.78 -38.91 30.16
N SER A 224 -32.02 -39.21 29.75
CA SER A 224 -33.23 -38.58 30.31
C SER A 224 -33.53 -38.98 31.76
N ARG A 225 -33.06 -40.15 32.24
CA ARG A 225 -33.15 -40.56 33.65
C ARG A 225 -32.09 -39.95 34.58
N ILE A 226 -30.98 -39.43 34.04
CA ILE A 226 -29.86 -38.90 34.83
C ILE A 226 -30.03 -37.41 35.19
N VAL A 227 -31.17 -36.80 34.85
CA VAL A 227 -31.55 -35.47 35.38
C VAL A 227 -32.52 -35.66 36.56
N PRO A 228 -32.04 -35.75 37.82
CA PRO A 228 -32.91 -35.51 38.97
C PRO A 228 -33.32 -34.03 38.99
N ALA A 229 -34.58 -33.80 39.31
CA ALA A 229 -35.11 -32.49 39.70
C ALA A 229 -34.38 -31.93 40.93
#